data_AF-A0A6J8B931-F1
#
_entry.id   AF-A0A6J8B931-F1
#
_cell.length_a   1.000
_cell.length_b   1.000
_cell.length_c   1.000
_cell.angle_alpha   90.00
_cell.angle_beta   90.00
_cell.angle_gamma   90.00
#
_symmetry.space_group_name_H-M   'P 1'
#
loop_
_entity.id
_entity.type
_entity.pdbx_description
1 polymer ?
#
loop_
_entity_poly.entity_id
_entity_poly.type
_entity_poly.pdbx_seq_one_letter_code
_entity_poly.pdbx_strand_id
1 'polypeptide(L)'
;MKHLLTCLIISVTVHDIDASLCTTANKEKVGRVVFGEASGESPKGQLEVAYTIVNRISHAGFPNSLDGVIDQTYTSGGKTYHHYNTLDDSGHDQRWKASKTPGAIEHAAYNSAITQAGHALCATKSDPMSCGPHSSPILHHLRTSLDIFKRLVMR
;
A
#
# COMPACT_ATOMS: atom_id res chain seq x y z
N MET A 1 -17.73 20.56 -23.25
CA MET A 1 -18.53 19.86 -22.22
C MET A 1 -18.56 18.34 -22.47
N LYS A 2 -17.39 17.67 -22.50
CA LYS A 2 -17.27 16.21 -22.73
C LYS A 2 -16.35 15.50 -21.70
N HIS A 3 -15.95 16.20 -20.64
CA HIS A 3 -15.05 15.66 -19.61
C HIS A 3 -15.77 15.33 -18.30
N LEU A 4 -17.07 15.63 -18.19
CA LEU A 4 -17.84 15.33 -16.98
C LEU A 4 -18.50 13.92 -17.02
N LEU A 5 -18.47 13.26 -18.17
CA LEU A 5 -19.21 12.02 -18.43
C LEU A 5 -18.31 10.78 -18.54
N THR A 6 -17.18 10.75 -17.82
CA THR A 6 -16.34 9.55 -17.73
C THR A 6 -16.34 8.94 -16.32
N CYS A 7 -16.79 9.67 -15.29
CA CYS A 7 -16.95 9.09 -13.95
C CYS A 7 -18.26 8.30 -13.76
N LEU A 8 -19.29 8.52 -14.60
CA LEU A 8 -20.62 7.93 -14.38
C LEU A 8 -20.80 6.52 -14.98
N ILE A 9 -19.91 6.07 -15.87
CA ILE A 9 -20.10 4.77 -16.57
C ILE A 9 -19.32 3.61 -15.91
N ILE A 10 -18.39 3.88 -14.99
CA ILE A 10 -17.71 2.82 -14.23
C ILE A 10 -18.38 2.66 -12.85
N SER A 11 -19.69 2.42 -12.85
CA SER A 11 -20.44 1.96 -11.65
C SER A 11 -20.74 0.46 -11.67
N VAL A 12 -20.16 -0.31 -12.60
CA VAL A 12 -20.38 -1.77 -12.67
C VAL A 12 -19.07 -2.50 -12.97
N THR A 13 -18.20 -2.52 -11.97
CA THR A 13 -17.47 -3.69 -11.47
C THR A 13 -16.68 -3.14 -10.29
N VAL A 14 -17.28 -3.15 -9.09
CA VAL A 14 -16.45 -3.38 -7.91
C VAL A 14 -15.69 -4.65 -8.26
N HIS A 15 -14.40 -4.55 -8.57
CA HIS A 15 -13.55 -5.73 -8.53
C HIS A 15 -13.84 -6.31 -7.16
N ASP A 16 -14.39 -7.51 -7.11
CA ASP A 16 -14.62 -8.22 -5.87
C ASP A 16 -13.28 -8.22 -5.15
N ILE A 17 -13.10 -7.30 -4.20
CA ILE A 17 -12.02 -7.37 -3.24
C ILE A 17 -12.34 -8.68 -2.56
N ASP A 18 -11.60 -9.71 -2.96
CA ASP A 18 -11.82 -11.05 -2.49
C ASP A 18 -11.89 -10.96 -0.97
N ALA A 19 -13.02 -11.36 -0.39
CA ALA A 19 -13.22 -11.33 1.05
C ALA A 19 -12.08 -12.08 1.78
N SER A 20 -11.36 -12.97 1.08
CA SER A 20 -10.12 -13.60 1.51
C SER A 20 -8.99 -12.62 1.88
N LEU A 21 -8.97 -11.40 1.34
CA LEU A 21 -7.99 -10.37 1.68
C LEU A 21 -8.23 -9.77 3.07
N CYS A 22 -9.48 -9.72 3.55
CA CYS A 22 -9.89 -9.08 4.80
C CYS A 22 -9.61 -9.93 6.06
N THR A 23 -8.46 -10.59 6.15
CA THR A 23 -8.06 -11.36 7.34
C THR A 23 -7.22 -10.54 8.30
N THR A 24 -7.21 -10.89 9.60
CA THR A 24 -6.32 -10.27 10.58
C THR A 24 -4.85 -10.41 10.19
N ALA A 25 -4.46 -11.55 9.65
CA ALA A 25 -3.09 -11.79 9.18
C ALA A 25 -2.70 -10.86 8.03
N ASN A 26 -3.59 -10.66 7.05
CA ASN A 26 -3.33 -9.75 5.93
C ASN A 26 -3.30 -8.29 6.37
N LYS A 27 -4.17 -7.89 7.31
CA LYS A 27 -4.14 -6.56 7.93
C LYS A 27 -2.82 -6.29 8.64
N GLU A 28 -2.24 -7.30 9.29
CA GLU A 28 -0.91 -7.21 9.91
C GLU A 28 0.21 -7.05 8.86
N LYS A 29 0.17 -7.83 7.76
CA LYS A 29 1.16 -7.71 6.68
C LYS A 29 1.12 -6.34 6.01
N VAL A 30 -0.07 -5.88 5.61
CA VAL A 30 -0.27 -4.55 5.01
C VAL A 30 0.00 -3.45 6.03
N GLY A 31 -0.41 -3.63 7.28
CA GLY A 31 -0.15 -2.71 8.37
C GLY A 31 1.34 -2.50 8.63
N ARG A 32 2.18 -3.55 8.53
CA ARG A 32 3.64 -3.42 8.63
C ARG A 32 4.18 -2.49 7.54
N VAL A 33 3.75 -2.69 6.30
CA VAL A 33 4.14 -1.83 5.18
C VAL A 33 3.67 -0.39 5.40
N VAL A 34 2.40 -0.18 5.75
CA VAL A 34 1.84 1.17 5.99
C VAL A 34 2.54 1.87 7.15
N PHE A 35 2.83 1.14 8.22
CA PHE A 35 3.60 1.65 9.35
C PHE A 35 4.98 2.12 8.90
N GLY A 36 5.64 1.40 7.98
CA GLY A 36 6.94 1.82 7.52
C GLY A 36 6.99 2.91 6.48
N GLU A 37 6.09 2.88 5.51
CA GLU A 37 6.09 3.82 4.40
C GLU A 37 5.39 5.14 4.77
N ALA A 38 4.53 5.14 5.80
CA ALA A 38 3.65 6.27 6.11
C ALA A 38 3.38 6.49 7.61
N SER A 39 4.23 6.00 8.53
CA SER A 39 4.15 6.44 9.94
C SER A 39 4.37 7.95 10.03
N GLY A 40 3.44 8.66 10.66
CA GLY A 40 3.48 10.13 10.78
C GLY A 40 2.65 10.86 9.72
N GLU A 41 2.16 10.15 8.71
CA GLU A 41 1.25 10.70 7.71
C GLU A 41 -0.20 10.73 8.20
N SER A 42 -1.02 11.55 7.55
CA SER A 42 -2.47 11.57 7.81
C SER A 42 -3.10 10.19 7.56
N PRO A 43 -4.25 9.87 8.19
CA PRO A 43 -4.98 8.63 7.91
C PRO A 43 -5.29 8.43 6.42
N LYS A 44 -5.52 9.52 5.68
CA LYS A 44 -5.72 9.46 4.22
C LYS A 44 -4.44 9.01 3.48
N GLY A 45 -3.27 9.55 3.84
CA GLY A 45 -2.00 9.16 3.24
C GLY A 45 -1.64 7.69 3.52
N GLN A 46 -1.90 7.22 4.74
CA GLN A 46 -1.76 5.80 5.10
C GLN A 46 -2.72 4.89 4.31
N LEU A 47 -3.98 5.34 4.13
CA LEU A 47 -4.96 4.63 3.32
C LEU A 47 -4.56 4.57 1.83
N GLU A 48 -3.97 5.64 1.29
CA GLU A 48 -3.40 5.66 -0.06
C GLU A 48 -2.32 4.59 -0.22
N VAL A 49 -1.35 4.50 0.70
CA VAL A 49 -0.32 3.45 0.68
C VAL A 49 -0.93 2.05 0.72
N ALA A 50 -1.91 1.81 1.61
CA ALA A 50 -2.60 0.52 1.70
C ALA A 50 -3.29 0.13 0.38
N TYR A 51 -3.96 1.09 -0.27
CA TYR A 51 -4.59 0.87 -1.57
C TYR A 51 -3.59 0.64 -2.70
N THR A 52 -2.33 1.09 -2.60
CA THR A 52 -1.32 0.71 -3.62
C THR A 52 -1.10 -0.80 -3.67
N ILE A 53 -1.17 -1.50 -2.54
CA ILE A 53 -1.05 -2.96 -2.46
C ILE A 53 -2.26 -3.62 -3.12
N VAL A 54 -3.47 -3.20 -2.73
CA VAL A 54 -4.73 -3.69 -3.31
C VAL A 54 -4.77 -3.49 -4.83
N ASN A 55 -4.40 -2.30 -5.30
CA ASN A 55 -4.40 -1.96 -6.70
C ASN A 55 -3.37 -2.80 -7.48
N ARG A 56 -2.21 -3.12 -6.89
CA ARG A 56 -1.22 -4.02 -7.50
C ARG A 56 -1.75 -5.44 -7.64
N ILE A 57 -2.40 -6.00 -6.61
CA ILE A 57 -2.99 -7.35 -6.69
C ILE A 57 -3.96 -7.46 -7.88
N SER A 58 -4.74 -6.40 -8.14
CA SER A 58 -5.68 -6.35 -9.26
C SER A 58 -5.07 -6.05 -10.64
N HIS A 59 -3.80 -5.64 -10.70
CA HIS A 59 -3.19 -5.14 -11.92
C HIS A 59 -2.29 -6.20 -12.57
N ALA A 60 -2.56 -6.55 -13.84
CA ALA A 60 -1.89 -7.63 -14.57
C ALA A 60 -0.34 -7.55 -14.64
N GLY A 61 0.24 -6.36 -14.47
CA GLY A 61 1.69 -6.14 -14.40
C GLY A 61 2.34 -6.47 -13.04
N PHE A 62 1.59 -6.95 -12.06
CA PHE A 62 2.07 -7.33 -10.73
C PHE A 62 1.58 -8.72 -10.35
N PRO A 63 2.19 -9.36 -9.32
CA PRO A 63 1.66 -10.58 -8.76
C PRO A 63 0.21 -10.41 -8.30
N ASN A 64 -0.60 -11.44 -8.50
CA ASN A 64 -2.05 -11.44 -8.20
C ASN A 64 -2.38 -11.97 -6.80
N SER A 65 -1.42 -11.94 -5.87
CA SER A 65 -1.61 -12.34 -4.48
C SER A 65 -0.96 -11.33 -3.54
N LEU A 66 -1.48 -11.25 -2.30
CA LEU A 66 -0.96 -10.31 -1.31
C LEU A 66 0.54 -10.55 -1.04
N ASP A 67 0.92 -11.80 -0.81
CA ASP A 67 2.32 -12.15 -0.52
C ASP A 67 3.20 -11.90 -1.74
N GLY A 68 2.71 -12.21 -2.94
CA GLY A 68 3.43 -11.87 -4.17
C GLY A 68 3.71 -10.38 -4.32
N VAL A 69 2.78 -9.50 -3.92
CA VAL A 69 2.96 -8.05 -3.98
C VAL A 69 3.85 -7.52 -2.85
N ILE A 70 3.65 -7.99 -1.61
CA ILE A 70 4.41 -7.52 -0.44
C ILE A 70 5.86 -7.99 -0.52
N ASP A 71 6.07 -9.26 -0.87
CA ASP A 71 7.40 -9.88 -0.91
C ASP A 71 8.08 -9.71 -2.28
N GLN A 72 7.48 -8.93 -3.20
CA GLN A 72 8.10 -8.65 -4.49
C GLN A 72 9.49 -8.04 -4.29
N THR A 73 10.49 -8.63 -4.92
CA THR A 73 11.88 -8.14 -4.87
C THR A 73 12.38 -7.71 -6.23
N TYR A 74 13.43 -6.88 -6.24
CA TYR A 74 14.20 -6.53 -7.42
C TYR A 74 15.70 -6.52 -7.13
N THR A 75 16.51 -6.70 -8.17
CA THR A 75 17.98 -6.70 -8.06
C THR A 75 18.56 -5.43 -8.66
N SER A 76 19.41 -4.75 -7.90
CA SER A 76 20.19 -3.59 -8.37
C SER A 76 21.59 -3.64 -7.78
N GLY A 77 22.62 -3.45 -8.61
CA GLY A 77 24.03 -3.46 -8.17
C GLY A 77 24.45 -4.78 -7.48
N GLY A 78 23.87 -5.92 -7.88
CA GLY A 78 24.15 -7.24 -7.30
C GLY A 78 23.49 -7.51 -5.94
N LYS A 79 22.61 -6.61 -5.48
CA LYS A 79 21.84 -6.77 -4.24
C LYS A 79 20.35 -6.88 -4.53
N THR A 80 19.65 -7.69 -3.74
CA THR A 80 18.20 -7.87 -3.81
C THR A 80 17.53 -7.00 -2.75
N TYR A 81 16.45 -6.34 -3.14
CA TYR A 81 15.67 -5.44 -2.30
C TYR A 81 14.19 -5.77 -2.43
N HIS A 82 13.45 -5.69 -1.34
CA HIS A 82 11.99 -5.68 -1.40
C HIS A 82 11.49 -4.38 -2.05
N HIS A 83 10.37 -4.45 -2.77
CA HIS A 83 9.73 -3.24 -3.31
C HIS A 83 9.38 -2.26 -2.19
N TYR A 84 8.96 -2.78 -1.05
CA TYR A 84 8.78 -2.04 0.18
C TYR A 84 10.09 -2.15 1.00
N ASN A 85 10.98 -1.18 0.83
CA ASN A 85 12.32 -1.20 1.45
C ASN A 85 12.29 -1.28 2.99
N THR A 86 11.18 -0.86 3.60
CA THR A 86 10.93 -1.02 5.04
C THR A 86 10.99 -2.47 5.50
N LEU A 87 10.80 -3.43 4.60
CA LEU A 87 10.91 -4.85 4.91
C LEU A 87 12.36 -5.35 4.98
N ASP A 88 13.32 -4.62 4.40
CA ASP A 88 14.76 -4.93 4.40
C ASP A 88 15.50 -4.37 5.63
N ASP A 89 14.85 -3.51 6.43
CA ASP A 89 15.47 -2.80 7.55
C ASP A 89 15.14 -3.43 8.91
N SER A 90 16.17 -3.96 9.57
CA SER A 90 16.08 -4.57 10.90
C SER A 90 15.65 -3.61 12.03
N GLY A 91 15.96 -2.32 11.92
CA GLY A 91 15.49 -1.30 12.85
C GLY A 91 13.99 -1.04 12.69
N HIS A 92 13.50 -1.14 11.45
CA HIS A 92 12.07 -1.09 11.16
C HIS A 92 11.32 -2.28 11.76
N ASP A 93 11.89 -3.48 11.64
CA ASP A 93 11.37 -4.69 12.30
C ASP A 93 11.26 -4.56 13.81
N GLN A 94 12.28 -3.99 14.45
CA GLN A 94 12.28 -3.77 15.88
C GLN A 94 11.19 -2.78 16.29
N ARG A 95 11.06 -1.66 15.56
CA ARG A 95 10.02 -0.65 15.81
C ARG A 95 8.61 -1.20 15.61
N TRP A 96 8.38 -1.94 14.53
CA TRP A 96 7.11 -2.62 14.28
C TRP A 96 6.75 -3.62 15.39
N LYS A 97 7.73 -4.41 15.87
CA LYS A 97 7.49 -5.34 16.99
C LYS A 97 7.19 -4.60 18.30
N ALA A 98 7.95 -3.55 18.60
CA ALA A 98 7.78 -2.77 19.82
C ALA A 98 6.44 -2.01 19.86
N SER A 99 5.99 -1.47 18.72
CA SER A 99 4.77 -0.67 18.61
C SER A 99 3.48 -1.46 18.90
N LYS A 100 3.52 -2.80 18.82
CA LYS A 100 2.39 -3.67 19.17
C LYS A 100 2.03 -3.61 20.67
N THR A 101 2.97 -3.21 21.52
CA THR A 101 2.75 -3.17 22.97
C THR A 101 1.91 -1.95 23.35
N PRO A 102 0.77 -2.12 24.05
CA PRO A 102 0.02 -0.98 24.57
C PRO A 102 0.89 -0.06 25.42
N GLY A 103 0.84 1.24 25.17
CA GLY A 103 1.68 2.23 25.84
C GLY A 103 3.07 2.42 25.24
N ALA A 104 3.46 1.65 24.22
CA ALA A 104 4.65 1.96 23.43
C ALA A 104 4.49 3.32 22.72
N ILE A 105 5.61 4.03 22.55
CA ILE A 105 5.64 5.37 21.94
C ILE A 105 4.94 5.38 20.57
N GLU A 106 5.16 4.35 19.77
CA GLU A 106 4.61 4.24 18.41
C GLU A 106 3.31 3.43 18.34
N HIS A 107 2.69 3.08 19.48
CA HIS A 107 1.48 2.25 19.50
C HIS A 107 0.30 2.90 18.76
N ALA A 108 0.18 4.23 18.83
CA ALA A 108 -0.82 4.96 18.07
C ALA A 108 -0.60 4.85 16.55
N ALA A 109 0.67 4.89 16.10
CA ALA A 109 1.01 4.71 14.70
C ALA A 109 0.73 3.27 14.23
N TYR A 110 1.02 2.26 15.05
CA TYR A 110 0.63 0.87 14.80
C TYR A 110 -0.88 0.73 14.62
N ASN A 111 -1.69 1.24 15.56
CA ASN A 111 -3.14 1.16 15.48
C ASN A 111 -3.71 1.88 14.25
N SER A 112 -3.16 3.04 13.90
CA SER A 112 -3.54 3.77 12.70
C SER A 112 -3.24 2.97 11.43
N ALA A 113 -2.05 2.39 11.33
CA ALA A 113 -1.64 1.58 10.18
C ALA A 113 -2.51 0.34 10.00
N ILE A 114 -2.79 -0.42 11.08
CA ILE A 114 -3.70 -1.56 11.06
C ILE A 114 -5.11 -1.15 10.65
N THR A 115 -5.59 0.00 11.13
CA THR A 115 -6.91 0.53 10.78
C THR A 115 -7.00 0.87 9.29
N GLN A 116 -6.01 1.56 8.72
CA GLN A 116 -6.02 1.91 7.29
C GLN A 116 -5.81 0.68 6.40
N ALA A 117 -4.97 -0.26 6.81
CA ALA A 117 -4.84 -1.57 6.16
C ALA A 117 -6.18 -2.30 6.11
N GLY A 118 -6.92 -2.32 7.22
CA GLY A 118 -8.27 -2.88 7.29
C GLY A 118 -9.25 -2.14 6.39
N HIS A 119 -9.17 -0.82 6.31
CA HIS A 119 -10.04 -0.04 5.43
C HIS A 119 -9.88 -0.40 3.95
N ALA A 120 -8.64 -0.58 3.48
CA ALA A 120 -8.35 -0.97 2.11
C ALA A 120 -8.70 -2.44 1.85
N LEU A 121 -8.21 -3.38 2.66
CA LEU A 121 -8.39 -4.82 2.45
C LEU A 121 -9.83 -5.30 2.61
N CYS A 122 -10.63 -4.60 3.42
CA CYS A 122 -12.04 -4.93 3.65
C CYS A 122 -13.00 -4.03 2.87
N ALA A 123 -12.48 -3.16 2.00
CA ALA A 123 -13.25 -2.20 1.21
C ALA A 123 -14.23 -1.34 2.05
N THR A 124 -13.88 -1.02 3.31
CA THR A 124 -14.76 -0.23 4.20
C THR A 124 -14.60 1.27 4.03
N LYS A 125 -13.57 1.72 3.30
CA LYS A 125 -13.45 3.08 2.78
C LYS A 125 -13.04 3.00 1.32
N SER A 126 -13.62 3.84 0.47
CA SER A 126 -13.28 3.91 -0.96
C SER A 126 -11.82 4.26 -1.21
N ASP A 127 -11.24 3.75 -2.31
CA ASP A 127 -9.90 4.11 -2.75
C ASP A 127 -9.79 5.63 -3.02
N PRO A 128 -9.02 6.38 -2.22
CA PRO A 128 -8.82 7.82 -2.42
C PRO A 128 -8.10 8.16 -3.74
N MET A 129 -7.43 7.20 -4.39
CA MET A 129 -6.72 7.37 -5.66
C MET A 129 -7.59 7.11 -6.88
N SER A 130 -8.78 6.52 -6.72
CA SER A 130 -9.62 6.10 -7.84
C SER A 130 -10.19 7.27 -8.68
N CYS A 131 -10.27 8.50 -8.14
CA CYS A 131 -10.91 9.64 -8.80
C CYS A 131 -10.36 11.07 -8.45
N GLY A 132 -9.18 11.23 -7.82
CA GLY A 132 -8.74 12.54 -7.31
C GLY A 132 -7.62 13.24 -8.10
N PRO A 133 -7.63 14.58 -8.28
CA PRO A 133 -6.54 15.35 -8.89
C PRO A 133 -5.30 15.57 -7.98
N HIS A 134 -5.22 14.91 -6.83
CA HIS A 134 -4.12 15.08 -5.87
C HIS A 134 -3.56 13.73 -5.45
N SER A 135 -2.49 13.30 -6.13
CA SER A 135 -1.56 12.33 -5.57
C SER A 135 -0.79 13.02 -4.43
N SER A 136 -0.82 12.48 -3.21
CA SER A 136 0.00 12.97 -2.10
C SER A 136 1.49 13.06 -2.50
N PRO A 137 2.31 13.94 -1.89
CA PRO A 137 3.76 14.00 -2.15
C PRO A 137 4.47 12.66 -1.94
N ILE A 138 3.98 11.83 -1.01
CA ILE A 138 4.41 10.44 -0.79
C ILE A 138 4.24 9.61 -2.07
N LEU A 139 3.11 9.79 -2.76
CA LEU A 139 2.86 9.17 -4.05
C LEU A 139 3.79 9.73 -5.13
N HIS A 140 4.24 10.99 -5.10
CA HIS A 140 5.26 11.42 -6.07
C HIS A 140 6.53 10.59 -5.90
N HIS A 141 6.95 10.28 -4.67
CA HIS A 141 8.14 9.45 -4.42
C HIS A 141 7.92 7.97 -4.76
N LEU A 142 6.77 7.40 -4.40
CA LEU A 142 6.41 6.01 -4.73
C LEU A 142 6.13 5.82 -6.24
N ARG A 143 5.57 6.84 -6.91
CA ARG A 143 5.28 6.86 -8.36
C ARG A 143 6.52 7.18 -9.18
N THR A 144 7.45 8.04 -8.71
CA THR A 144 8.76 8.16 -9.35
C THR A 144 9.59 6.91 -9.18
N SER A 145 9.54 6.23 -8.02
CA SER A 145 10.18 4.93 -7.89
C SER A 145 9.57 3.92 -8.88
N LEU A 146 8.23 3.93 -9.06
CA LEU A 146 7.52 3.06 -10.02
C LEU A 146 7.77 3.41 -11.52
N ASP A 147 7.86 4.69 -11.89
CA ASP A 147 8.10 5.15 -13.27
C ASP A 147 9.58 5.06 -13.65
N ILE A 148 10.49 5.26 -12.69
CA ILE A 148 11.91 4.94 -12.83
C ILE A 148 12.08 3.42 -12.96
N PHE A 149 11.35 2.62 -12.19
CA PHE A 149 11.39 1.15 -12.26
C PHE A 149 10.87 0.60 -13.59
N LYS A 150 9.75 1.11 -14.11
CA LYS A 150 9.29 0.79 -15.48
C LYS A 150 10.31 1.17 -16.56
N ARG A 151 11.08 2.24 -16.37
CA ARG A 151 12.12 2.68 -17.33
C ARG A 151 13.45 1.94 -17.21
N LEU A 152 13.79 1.43 -16.01
CA LEU A 152 15.08 0.80 -15.73
C LEU A 152 15.05 -0.73 -15.76
N VAL A 153 13.90 -1.37 -15.51
CA VAL A 153 13.80 -2.84 -15.42
C VAL A 153 13.12 -3.50 -16.64
N MET A 154 12.35 -2.74 -17.42
CA MET A 154 11.76 -3.22 -18.69
C MET A 154 12.51 -2.70 -19.93
N ARG A 155 13.83 -2.52 -19.82
CA ARG A 155 14.75 -2.37 -20.95
C ARG A 155 15.85 -3.42 -20.87
#